data_AF-A0A3B1BRU4-F1
#
_entry.id   AF-A0A3B1BRU4-F1
#
_cell.length_a   1.000
_cell.length_b   1.000
_cell.length_c   1.000
_cell.angle_alpha   90.00
_cell.angle_beta   90.00
_cell.angle_gamma   90.00
#
_symmetry.space_group_name_H-M   'P 1'
#
loop_
_entity.id
_entity.type
_entity.pdbx_description
1 polymer ?
#
loop_
_entity_poly.entity_id
_entity_poly.type
_entity_poly.pdbx_seq_one_letter_code
_entity_poly.pdbx_strand_id
1 'polypeptide(L)'
;MMRHLIFIVALCFVMLIAEAEVEIENIIASEAEVTGKMLFIGRCGSCHELPEASALKPAQWKAVLKKMQKRMDFLKVPPLTDEENIKIYSWLTR
;
A
#
# COMPACT_ATOMS: atom_id res chain seq x y z
N MET A 1 -5.95 -43.74 -23.32
CA MET A 1 -4.75 -42.87 -23.28
C MET A 1 -5.08 -41.37 -23.47
N MET A 2 -5.94 -40.96 -24.43
CA MET A 2 -6.27 -39.53 -24.66
C MET A 2 -6.91 -38.79 -23.47
N ARG A 3 -7.71 -39.47 -22.63
CA ARG A 3 -8.41 -38.82 -21.50
C ARG A 3 -7.46 -38.29 -20.44
N HIS A 4 -6.34 -38.99 -20.19
CA HIS A 4 -5.32 -38.55 -19.22
C HIS A 4 -4.48 -37.37 -19.76
N LEU A 5 -4.26 -37.30 -21.07
CA LEU A 5 -3.56 -36.18 -21.70
C LEU A 5 -4.36 -34.87 -21.53
N ILE A 6 -5.68 -34.93 -21.69
CA ILE A 6 -6.57 -33.77 -21.53
C ILE A 6 -6.54 -33.24 -20.09
N PHE A 7 -6.55 -34.13 -19.09
CA PHE A 7 -6.44 -33.72 -17.68
C PHE A 7 -5.10 -33.06 -17.35
N ILE A 8 -3.99 -33.59 -17.88
CA ILE A 8 -2.66 -33.01 -17.65
C ILE A 8 -2.57 -31.61 -18.27
N VAL A 9 -3.03 -31.45 -19.51
CA VAL A 9 -3.02 -30.14 -20.19
C VAL A 9 -3.91 -29.12 -19.46
N ALA A 10 -5.10 -29.54 -18.99
CA ALA A 10 -5.98 -28.69 -18.21
C ALA A 10 -5.35 -28.27 -16.86
N LEU A 11 -4.68 -29.18 -16.15
CA LEU A 11 -4.00 -28.87 -14.90
C LEU A 11 -2.80 -27.93 -15.11
N CYS A 12 -2.00 -28.14 -16.16
CA CYS A 12 -0.90 -27.23 -16.50
C CYS A 12 -1.41 -25.83 -16.87
N PHE A 13 -2.54 -25.74 -17.58
CA PHE A 13 -3.16 -24.45 -17.92
C PHE A 13 -3.67 -23.71 -16.67
N VAL A 14 -4.27 -24.43 -15.71
CA VAL A 14 -4.69 -23.87 -14.42
C VAL A 14 -3.51 -23.36 -13.60
N MET A 15 -2.40 -24.11 -13.54
CA MET A 15 -1.19 -23.65 -12.82
C MET A 15 -0.57 -22.39 -13.46
N LEU A 16 -0.55 -22.32 -14.79
CA LEU A 16 0.00 -21.16 -15.52
C LEU A 16 -0.81 -19.88 -15.27
N ILE A 17 -2.14 -19.98 -15.16
CA ILE A 17 -3.00 -18.84 -14.83
C ILE A 17 -2.75 -18.37 -13.39
N ALA A 18 -2.61 -19.30 -12.43
CA ALA A 18 -2.39 -18.97 -11.02
C ALA A 18 -1.07 -18.22 -10.78
N GLU A 19 0.02 -18.60 -11.48
CA GLU A 19 1.31 -17.90 -11.37
C GLU A 19 1.22 -16.44 -11.86
N ALA A 20 0.52 -16.20 -12.97
CA ALA A 20 0.33 -14.86 -13.52
C ALA A 20 -0.49 -13.94 -12.60
N GLU A 21 -1.49 -14.46 -11.89
CA GLU A 21 -2.29 -13.70 -10.93
C GLU A 21 -1.46 -13.25 -9.71
N VAL A 22 -0.62 -14.14 -9.18
CA VAL A 22 0.27 -13.83 -8.05
C VAL A 22 1.29 -12.75 -8.43
N GLU A 23 1.81 -12.78 -9.66
CA GLU A 23 2.74 -11.76 -10.14
C GLU A 23 2.10 -10.38 -10.25
N ILE A 24 0.87 -10.31 -10.77
CA ILE A 24 0.08 -9.06 -10.84
C ILE A 24 -0.21 -8.51 -9.43
N GLU A 25 -0.59 -9.37 -8.48
CA GLU A 25 -0.88 -8.94 -7.10
C GLU A 25 0.38 -8.36 -6.42
N ASN A 26 1.55 -8.98 -6.62
CA ASN A 26 2.82 -8.46 -6.10
C ASN A 26 3.21 -7.12 -6.74
N ILE A 27 2.99 -6.94 -8.05
CA ILE A 27 3.24 -5.67 -8.73
C ILE A 27 2.36 -4.58 -8.13
N ILE A 28 1.06 -4.84 -7.98
CA ILE A 28 0.10 -3.87 -7.39
C ILE A 28 0.48 -3.53 -5.94
N ALA A 29 0.85 -4.54 -5.14
CA ALA A 29 1.30 -4.31 -3.76
C ALA A 29 2.57 -3.45 -3.71
N SER A 30 3.54 -3.70 -4.60
CA SER A 30 4.77 -2.92 -4.69
C SER A 30 4.51 -1.47 -5.14
N GLU A 31 3.59 -1.26 -6.09
CA GLU A 31 3.22 0.07 -6.55
C GLU A 31 2.52 0.86 -5.44
N ALA A 32 1.62 0.22 -4.69
CA ALA A 32 0.96 0.81 -3.55
C ALA A 32 1.98 1.21 -2.45
N GLU A 33 3.00 0.36 -2.21
CA GLU A 33 4.08 0.65 -1.26
C GLU A 33 4.89 1.88 -1.68
N VAL A 34 5.35 1.92 -2.93
CA VAL A 34 6.13 3.04 -3.48
C VAL A 34 5.31 4.32 -3.43
N THR A 35 4.04 4.27 -3.82
CA THR A 35 3.14 5.43 -3.82
C THR A 35 2.92 5.94 -2.40
N GLY A 36 2.67 5.05 -1.44
CA GLY A 36 2.49 5.40 -0.03
C GLY A 36 3.72 6.08 0.57
N LYS A 37 4.92 5.56 0.30
CA LYS A 37 6.19 6.17 0.73
C LYS A 37 6.36 7.58 0.17
N MET A 38 6.15 7.74 -1.14
CA MET A 38 6.31 9.04 -1.80
C MET A 38 5.31 10.08 -1.29
N LEU A 39 4.06 9.66 -1.05
CA LEU A 39 3.05 10.52 -0.42
C LEU A 39 3.44 10.91 1.00
N PHE A 40 3.97 10.00 1.82
CA PHE A 40 4.42 10.32 3.17
C PHE A 40 5.53 11.36 3.15
N ILE A 41 6.55 11.16 2.32
CA ILE A 41 7.68 12.10 2.20
C ILE A 41 7.20 13.47 1.69
N GLY A 42 6.43 13.49 0.60
CA GLY A 42 6.00 14.73 -0.05
C GLY A 42 4.97 15.52 0.75
N ARG A 43 4.01 14.84 1.41
CA ARG A 43 2.95 15.51 2.18
C ARG A 43 3.42 15.85 3.58
N CYS A 44 4.00 14.89 4.31
CA CYS A 44 4.33 15.07 5.73
C CYS A 44 5.69 15.79 5.93
N GLY A 45 6.66 15.60 5.02
CA GLY A 45 7.99 16.20 5.14
C GLY A 45 8.06 17.68 4.79
N SER A 46 6.97 18.25 4.30
CA SER A 46 6.88 19.66 3.89
C SER A 46 6.96 20.66 5.06
N CYS A 47 6.63 20.23 6.29
CA CYS A 47 6.52 21.10 7.45
C CYS A 47 7.61 20.87 8.50
N HIS A 48 8.07 19.63 8.67
CA HIS A 48 9.10 19.26 9.64
C HIS A 48 9.72 17.90 9.26
N GLU A 49 10.78 17.52 9.96
CA GLU A 49 11.46 16.24 9.78
C GLU A 49 10.56 15.04 10.10
N LEU A 50 10.72 13.96 9.34
CA LEU A 50 9.85 12.80 9.41
C LEU A 50 10.41 11.72 10.35
N PRO A 51 9.56 11.13 11.19
CA PRO A 51 9.91 9.90 11.89
C PRO A 51 10.02 8.73 10.91
N GLU A 52 10.91 7.78 11.24
CA GLU A 52 11.00 6.50 10.54
C GLU A 52 9.69 5.70 10.63
N ALA A 53 9.32 5.00 9.55
CA ALA A 53 8.06 4.24 9.50
C ALA A 53 7.95 3.18 10.61
N SER A 54 9.08 2.56 10.96
CA SER A 54 9.17 1.53 12.01
C SER A 54 9.13 2.10 13.45
N ALA A 55 9.13 3.42 13.62
CA ALA A 55 9.20 4.05 14.94
C ALA A 55 7.91 3.88 15.78
N LEU A 56 6.77 3.60 15.13
CA LEU A 56 5.47 3.49 15.80
C LEU A 56 4.71 2.23 15.36
N LYS A 57 3.82 1.75 16.23
CA LYS A 57 2.89 0.65 15.93
C LYS A 57 1.70 1.15 15.08
N PRO A 58 0.99 0.25 14.37
CA PRO A 58 -0.14 0.63 13.51
C PRO A 58 -1.21 1.51 14.18
N ALA A 59 -1.62 1.17 15.40
CA ALA A 59 -2.61 1.97 16.14
C ALA A 59 -2.11 3.39 16.47
N GLN A 60 -0.80 3.54 16.72
CA GLN A 60 -0.17 4.84 16.98
C GLN A 60 -0.10 5.66 15.70
N TRP A 61 0.28 5.06 14.57
CA TRP A 61 0.24 5.73 13.27
C TRP A 61 -1.15 6.24 12.90
N LYS A 62 -2.20 5.42 13.12
CA LYS A 62 -3.58 5.86 12.91
C LYS A 62 -3.93 7.11 13.74
N ALA A 63 -3.48 7.16 14.99
CA ALA A 63 -3.69 8.33 15.85
C ALA A 63 -2.89 9.55 15.37
N VAL A 64 -1.65 9.36 14.91
CA VAL A 64 -0.80 10.43 14.35
C VAL A 64 -1.42 11.02 13.09
N LEU A 65 -1.84 10.19 12.13
CA LEU A 65 -2.48 10.65 10.89
C LEU A 65 -3.76 11.45 11.18
N LYS A 66 -4.60 10.97 12.10
CA LYS A 66 -5.80 11.69 12.54
C LYS A 66 -5.47 13.05 13.19
N LYS A 67 -4.40 13.11 13.98
CA LYS A 67 -3.93 14.36 14.60
C LYS A 67 -3.40 15.33 13.54
N MET A 68 -2.65 14.83 12.56
CA MET A 68 -2.07 15.64 11.48
C MET A 68 -3.14 16.20 10.55
N GLN A 69 -4.17 15.43 10.20
CA GLN A 69 -5.31 15.96 9.42
C GLN A 69 -5.91 17.23 10.06
N LYS A 70 -6.15 17.20 11.37
CA LYS A 70 -6.64 18.37 12.13
C LYS A 70 -5.62 19.51 12.17
N ARG A 71 -4.34 19.17 12.27
CA ARG A 71 -3.25 20.16 12.33
C ARG A 71 -3.06 20.87 10.99
N MET A 72 -3.16 20.14 9.88
CA MET A 72 -3.08 20.69 8.52
C MET A 72 -4.22 21.69 8.30
N ASP A 73 -5.45 21.33 8.64
CA ASP A 73 -6.61 22.23 8.55
C ASP A 73 -6.43 23.49 9.41
N PHE A 74 -5.96 23.34 10.65
CA PHE A 74 -5.66 24.48 11.53
C PHE A 74 -4.60 25.42 10.93
N LEU A 75 -3.57 24.86 10.29
CA LEU A 75 -2.50 25.61 9.63
C LEU A 75 -2.87 26.07 8.20
N LYS A 76 -4.10 25.83 7.74
CA LYS A 76 -4.58 26.16 6.38
C LYS A 76 -3.76 25.50 5.27
N VAL A 77 -3.16 24.34 5.57
CA VAL A 77 -2.59 23.42 4.58
C VAL A 77 -3.69 22.44 4.18
N PRO A 78 -3.93 22.19 2.89
CA PRO A 78 -4.95 21.23 2.45
C PRO A 78 -4.73 19.86 3.12
N PRO A 79 -5.72 19.35 3.88
CA PRO A 79 -5.66 18.02 4.48
C PRO A 79 -5.44 16.92 3.42
N LEU A 80 -4.97 15.76 3.85
CA LEU A 80 -4.89 14.57 3.00
C LEU A 80 -6.28 14.18 2.50
N THR A 81 -6.37 13.72 1.26
CA THR A 81 -7.57 13.00 0.80
C THR A 81 -7.69 11.65 1.49
N ASP A 82 -8.87 11.03 1.44
CA ASP A 82 -9.07 9.68 2.00
C ASP A 82 -8.13 8.66 1.33
N GLU A 83 -7.95 8.78 0.02
CA GLU A 83 -7.04 7.91 -0.75
C GLU A 83 -5.57 8.09 -0.35
N GLU A 84 -5.11 9.33 -0.23
CA GLU A 84 -3.74 9.62 0.24
C GLU A 84 -3.53 9.05 1.64
N ASN A 85 -4.50 9.26 2.54
CA ASN A 85 -4.43 8.79 3.92
C ASN A 85 -4.40 7.25 3.99
N ILE A 86 -5.17 6.55 3.16
CA ILE A 86 -5.14 5.08 3.08
C ILE A 86 -3.78 4.58 2.58
N LYS A 87 -3.24 5.17 1.50
CA LYS A 87 -1.95 4.77 0.91
C LYS A 87 -0.79 5.00 1.89
N ILE A 88 -0.76 6.16 2.55
CA ILE A 88 0.24 6.46 3.58
C ILE A 88 0.12 5.50 4.76
N TYR A 89 -1.10 5.27 5.27
CA TYR A 89 -1.30 4.37 6.40
C TYR A 89 -0.86 2.94 6.07
N SER A 90 -1.26 2.41 4.91
CA SER A 90 -0.87 1.08 4.44
C SER A 90 0.65 0.91 4.47
N TRP A 91 1.38 1.88 3.91
CA TRP A 91 2.85 1.87 3.88
C TRP A 91 3.49 1.94 5.28
N LEU A 92 2.93 2.74 6.19
CA LEU A 92 3.44 2.89 7.57
C LEU A 92 3.23 1.65 8.45
N THR A 93 2.32 0.74 8.07
CA THR A 93 1.89 -0.39 8.91
C THR A 93 2.20 -1.77 8.36
N ARG A 94 2.99 -1.83 7.30
CA ARG A 94 3.51 -3.08 6.72
C ARG A 94 4.50 -3.80 7.64
#